data_AF-A0A7R9W5C7-F1
#
_entry.id   AF-A0A7R9W5C7-F1
#
_cell.length_a   1.000
_cell.length_b   1.000
_cell.length_c   1.000
_cell.angle_alpha   90.00
_cell.angle_beta   90.00
_cell.angle_gamma   90.00
#
_symmetry.space_group_name_H-M   'P 1'
#
loop_
_entity.id
_entity.type
_entity.pdbx_description
1 polymer ?
#
loop_
_entity_poly.entity_id
_entity_poly.type
_entity_poly.pdbx_seq_one_letter_code
_entity_poly.pdbx_strand_id
1 'polypeptide(L)'
;NNFPEFTGRVCPAPCEGACVAGLVDQPITIKNIEYAIVDRAWNEGWIQPRVPKERSGMTVAVVGSGPSGLAAADTLNQMGHKVTVYERADRVGGLLMYGIPNMKLSKETVDRRVDLLRAEGVEFVTNADIGRNVDVQELDSNYD
;
A
#
# COMPACT_ATOMS: atom_id res chain seq x y z
N ASN A 1 2.52 -6.99 7.55
CA ASN A 1 2.39 -6.81 6.09
C ASN A 1 1.22 -5.86 5.86
N ASN A 2 1.46 -4.69 5.26
CA ASN A 2 0.40 -3.71 5.00
C ASN A 2 -0.53 -4.15 3.87
N PHE A 3 -0.04 -4.97 2.92
CA PHE A 3 -0.75 -5.30 1.68
C PHE A 3 -0.74 -6.81 1.34
N PRO A 4 -1.28 -7.68 2.20
CA PRO A 4 -1.41 -9.11 1.91
C PRO A 4 -2.19 -9.41 0.62
N GLU A 5 -3.12 -8.54 0.21
CA GLU A 5 -3.87 -8.69 -1.04
C GLU A 5 -3.01 -8.47 -2.30
N PHE A 6 -1.88 -7.77 -2.18
CA PHE A 6 -0.93 -7.60 -3.28
C PHE A 6 0.06 -8.74 -3.26
N THR A 7 0.72 -8.99 -2.12
CA THR A 7 1.75 -10.03 -2.00
C THR A 7 1.19 -11.42 -2.28
N GLY A 8 -0.01 -11.74 -1.77
CA GLY A 8 -0.68 -13.02 -2.03
C GLY A 8 -0.99 -13.28 -3.51
N ARG A 9 -1.01 -12.23 -4.35
CA ARG A 9 -1.24 -12.37 -5.80
C ARG A 9 0.05 -12.38 -6.62
N VAL A 10 0.97 -11.45 -6.33
CA VAL A 10 2.10 -11.16 -7.24
C VAL A 10 3.45 -11.64 -6.73
N CYS A 11 3.56 -12.05 -5.47
CA CYS A 11 4.83 -12.50 -4.89
C CYS A 11 5.35 -13.76 -5.63
N PRO A 12 6.67 -13.86 -5.88
CA PRO A 12 7.29 -15.07 -6.42
C PRO A 12 7.38 -16.22 -5.39
N ALA A 13 6.79 -16.04 -4.20
CA ALA A 13 6.69 -17.04 -3.12
C ALA A 13 8.04 -17.62 -2.65
N PRO A 14 9.03 -16.78 -2.25
CA PRO A 14 10.31 -17.27 -1.73
C PRO A 14 10.12 -18.06 -0.42
N CYS A 15 9.06 -17.78 0.33
CA CYS A 15 8.68 -18.54 1.53
C CYS A 15 8.35 -20.01 1.21
N GLU A 16 7.73 -20.28 0.06
CA GLU A 16 7.42 -21.65 -0.38
C GLU A 16 8.69 -22.38 -0.83
N GLY A 17 9.62 -21.67 -1.49
CA GLY A 17 10.93 -22.20 -1.85
C GLY A 17 11.81 -22.58 -0.65
N ALA A 18 11.59 -21.95 0.51
CA ALA A 18 12.28 -22.25 1.76
C ALA A 18 11.53 -23.25 2.67
N CYS A 19 10.39 -23.79 2.22
CA CYS A 19 9.54 -24.64 3.04
C CYS A 19 10.21 -26.00 3.32
N VAL A 20 10.33 -26.39 4.59
CA VAL A 20 10.89 -27.70 4.98
C VAL A 20 10.06 -28.89 4.47
N ALA A 21 8.75 -28.70 4.24
CA ALA A 21 7.92 -29.71 3.59
C ALA A 21 8.42 -30.01 2.17
N GLY A 22 8.96 -29.00 1.49
CA GLY A 22 9.60 -29.11 0.17
C GLY A 22 10.79 -30.08 0.12
N LEU A 23 11.34 -30.49 1.27
CA LEU A 23 12.41 -31.49 1.34
C LEU A 23 11.91 -32.94 1.20
N VAL A 24 10.62 -33.18 1.49
CA VAL A 24 10.03 -34.53 1.53
C VAL A 24 8.76 -34.67 0.68
N ASP A 25 8.06 -33.57 0.40
CA ASP A 25 6.83 -33.48 -0.38
C ASP A 25 6.72 -32.08 -1.04
N GLN A 26 5.54 -31.69 -1.53
CA GLN A 26 5.28 -30.35 -2.05
C GLN A 26 5.33 -29.29 -0.93
N PRO A 27 5.86 -28.09 -1.21
CA PRO A 27 5.84 -27.00 -0.26
C PRO A 27 4.41 -26.54 0.03
N ILE A 28 4.19 -26.04 1.25
CA ILE A 28 2.90 -25.44 1.59
C ILE A 28 2.66 -24.21 0.71
N THR A 29 1.47 -24.08 0.14
CA THR A 29 1.09 -22.95 -0.73
C THR A 29 0.79 -21.69 0.10
N ILE A 30 1.79 -21.18 0.83
CA ILE A 30 1.70 -20.05 1.75
C ILE A 30 1.12 -18.81 1.05
N LYS A 31 1.54 -18.54 -0.20
CA LYS A 31 1.05 -17.40 -0.97
C LYS A 31 -0.46 -17.51 -1.22
N ASN A 32 -0.95 -18.71 -1.57
CA ASN A 32 -2.38 -18.95 -1.78
C ASN A 32 -3.17 -18.86 -0.47
N ILE A 33 -2.59 -19.28 0.65
CA ILE A 33 -3.20 -19.14 1.97
C ILE A 33 -3.30 -17.65 2.36
N GLU A 34 -2.24 -16.85 2.16
CA GLU A 34 -2.27 -15.39 2.38
C GLU A 34 -3.37 -14.75 1.55
N TYR A 35 -3.45 -15.11 0.26
CA TYR A 35 -4.50 -14.63 -0.64
C TYR A 35 -5.91 -15.02 -0.17
N ALA A 36 -6.14 -16.28 0.19
CA ALA A 36 -7.46 -16.74 0.62
C ALA A 36 -7.93 -16.06 1.91
N ILE A 37 -7.02 -15.86 2.88
CA ILE A 37 -7.34 -15.21 4.16
C ILE A 37 -7.72 -13.74 3.95
N VAL A 38 -6.90 -12.98 3.21
CA VAL A 38 -7.18 -11.55 2.99
C VAL A 38 -8.42 -11.34 2.14
N ASP A 39 -8.66 -12.18 1.13
CA ASP A 39 -9.85 -12.06 0.29
C ASP A 39 -11.12 -12.32 1.09
N ARG A 40 -11.11 -13.36 1.94
CA ARG A 40 -12.19 -13.60 2.89
C ARG A 40 -12.38 -12.43 3.85
N ALA A 41 -11.31 -11.89 4.43
CA ALA A 41 -11.40 -10.77 5.36
C ALA A 41 -12.04 -9.52 4.73
N TRP A 42 -11.81 -9.26 3.44
CA TRP A 42 -12.50 -8.21 2.70
C TRP A 42 -13.98 -8.56 2.45
N ASN A 43 -14.27 -9.78 2.02
CA ASN A 43 -15.65 -10.21 1.70
C ASN A 43 -16.55 -10.22 2.94
N GLU A 44 -16.00 -10.56 4.10
CA GLU A 44 -16.70 -10.58 5.39
C GLU A 44 -16.71 -9.19 6.08
N GLY A 45 -16.07 -8.18 5.47
CA GLY A 45 -16.01 -6.83 6.01
C GLY A 45 -15.17 -6.68 7.29
N TRP A 46 -14.22 -7.59 7.54
CA TRP A 46 -13.33 -7.51 8.71
C TRP A 46 -12.27 -6.43 8.60
N ILE A 47 -11.91 -6.05 7.36
CA ILE A 47 -10.97 -4.96 7.10
C ILE A 47 -11.75 -3.65 7.10
N GLN A 48 -11.53 -2.85 8.14
CA GLN A 48 -12.18 -1.55 8.36
C GLN A 48 -11.11 -0.45 8.53
N PRO A 49 -11.42 0.81 8.19
CA PRO A 49 -10.49 1.92 8.42
C PRO A 49 -10.08 2.01 9.88
N ARG A 50 -8.78 2.03 10.13
CA ARG A 50 -8.18 2.23 11.45
C ARG A 50 -7.78 3.70 11.59
N VAL A 51 -8.72 4.57 11.91
CA VAL A 51 -8.41 6.00 12.11
C VAL A 51 -7.63 6.17 13.43
N PRO A 52 -6.44 6.81 13.42
CA PRO A 52 -5.68 7.11 14.62
C PRO A 52 -6.49 7.97 15.59
N LYS A 53 -6.54 7.57 16.87
CA LYS A 53 -7.29 8.29 17.90
C LYS A 53 -6.60 9.58 18.35
N GLU A 54 -5.28 9.56 18.38
CA GLU A 54 -4.44 10.69 18.75
C GLU A 54 -3.57 11.08 17.56
N ARG A 55 -3.40 12.39 17.37
CA ARG A 55 -2.53 12.94 16.32
C ARG A 55 -1.28 13.51 16.97
N SER A 56 -0.12 13.21 16.41
CA SER A 56 1.18 13.67 16.92
C SER A 56 1.42 15.17 16.70
N GLY A 57 0.62 15.80 15.82
CA GLY A 57 0.79 17.20 15.42
C GLY A 57 1.79 17.38 14.28
N MET A 58 2.62 16.38 13.99
CA MET A 58 3.58 16.38 12.89
C MET A 58 2.90 16.04 11.55
N THR A 59 3.49 16.59 10.49
CA THR A 59 3.05 16.48 9.10
C THR A 59 4.17 15.86 8.26
N VAL A 60 3.84 14.88 7.42
CA VAL A 60 4.83 14.17 6.59
C VAL A 60 4.39 14.12 5.14
N ALA A 61 5.29 14.50 4.23
CA ALA A 61 5.12 14.32 2.80
C ALA A 61 5.79 13.01 2.33
N VAL A 62 5.06 12.19 1.59
CA VAL A 62 5.57 10.98 0.95
C VAL A 62 5.56 11.17 -0.56
N VAL A 63 6.73 11.07 -1.19
CA VAL A 63 6.86 11.22 -2.65
C VAL A 63 6.80 9.86 -3.34
N GLY A 64 5.75 9.65 -4.14
CA GLY A 64 5.47 8.46 -4.91
C GLY A 64 4.45 7.54 -4.21
N SER A 65 3.46 7.07 -4.98
CA SER A 65 2.38 6.21 -4.49
C SER A 65 2.56 4.72 -4.77
N GLY A 66 3.80 4.27 -5.00
CA GLY A 66 4.10 2.85 -5.13
C GLY A 66 3.90 2.07 -3.82
N PRO A 67 4.14 0.75 -3.81
CA PRO A 67 4.01 -0.07 -2.61
C PRO A 67 4.80 0.46 -1.40
N SER A 68 5.99 1.02 -1.63
CA SER A 68 6.81 1.63 -0.59
C SER A 68 6.15 2.87 0.02
N GLY A 69 5.71 3.81 -0.82
CA GLY A 69 5.07 5.04 -0.37
C GLY A 69 3.75 4.77 0.36
N LEU A 70 2.93 3.85 -0.15
CA LEU A 70 1.69 3.45 0.52
C LEU A 70 1.96 2.79 1.89
N ALA A 71 2.97 1.93 2.00
CA ALA A 71 3.31 1.28 3.27
C ALA A 71 3.84 2.29 4.30
N ALA A 72 4.68 3.22 3.85
CA ALA A 72 5.18 4.31 4.67
C ALA A 72 4.01 5.19 5.14
N ALA A 73 3.09 5.55 4.25
CA ALA A 73 1.95 6.38 4.58
C ALA A 73 0.99 5.71 5.57
N ASP A 74 0.67 4.42 5.39
CA ASP A 74 -0.13 3.66 6.37
C ASP A 74 0.56 3.68 7.74
N THR A 75 1.83 3.30 7.80
CA THR A 75 2.56 3.21 9.08
C THR A 75 2.64 4.55 9.80
N LEU A 76 3.01 5.62 9.09
CA LEU A 76 3.11 6.97 9.65
C LEU A 76 1.74 7.53 10.07
N ASN A 77 0.70 7.27 9.29
CA ASN A 77 -0.65 7.65 9.66
C ASN A 77 -1.07 6.93 10.95
N GLN A 78 -0.84 5.61 11.07
CA GLN A 78 -1.13 4.85 12.29
C GLN A 78 -0.32 5.32 13.52
N MET A 79 0.86 5.91 13.31
CA MET A 79 1.65 6.58 14.37
C MET A 79 1.09 7.96 14.78
N GLY A 80 0.02 8.43 14.14
CA GLY A 80 -0.67 9.67 14.44
C GLY A 80 -0.19 10.87 13.64
N HIS A 81 0.76 10.71 12.72
CA HIS A 81 1.18 11.79 11.82
C HIS A 81 0.08 12.10 10.80
N LYS A 82 0.04 13.35 10.32
CA LYS A 82 -0.75 13.69 9.12
C LYS A 82 0.11 13.44 7.90
N VAL A 83 -0.37 12.60 6.98
CA VAL A 83 0.45 12.16 5.84
C VAL A 83 -0.20 12.57 4.53
N THR A 84 0.58 13.20 3.68
CA THR A 84 0.20 13.56 2.31
C THR A 84 1.10 12.82 1.32
N VAL A 85 0.51 12.01 0.44
CA VAL A 85 1.22 11.28 -0.60
C VAL A 85 1.12 12.04 -1.92
N TYR A 86 2.25 12.42 -2.49
CA TYR A 86 2.35 13.06 -3.79
C TYR A 86 2.65 12.03 -4.87
N GLU A 87 1.86 12.01 -5.94
CA GLU A 87 2.02 11.10 -7.07
C GLU A 87 2.08 11.87 -8.38
N ARG A 88 3.06 11.55 -9.21
CA ARG A 88 3.24 12.16 -10.53
C ARG A 88 2.14 11.76 -11.51
N ALA A 89 1.70 10.52 -11.48
CA ALA A 89 0.66 10.01 -12.36
C ALA A 89 -0.75 10.49 -11.93
N ASP A 90 -1.74 10.23 -12.80
CA ASP A 90 -3.14 10.54 -12.55
C ASP A 90 -3.80 9.55 -11.57
N ARG A 91 -3.18 8.39 -11.33
CA ARG A 91 -3.69 7.36 -10.40
C ARG A 91 -2.62 6.89 -9.42
N VAL A 92 -3.09 6.55 -8.23
CA VAL A 92 -2.30 6.07 -7.10
C VAL A 92 -1.98 4.58 -7.29
N GLY A 93 -0.78 4.14 -6.90
CA GLY A 93 -0.38 2.72 -6.87
C GLY A 93 0.89 2.39 -7.65
N GLY A 94 1.48 3.34 -8.37
CA GLY A 94 2.72 3.15 -9.13
C GLY A 94 2.67 1.94 -10.07
N LEU A 95 3.64 1.02 -9.95
CA LEU A 95 3.67 -0.19 -10.79
C LEU A 95 2.53 -1.19 -10.49
N LEU A 96 1.91 -1.14 -9.30
CA LEU A 96 0.68 -1.91 -9.06
C LEU A 96 -0.43 -1.45 -10.02
N MET A 97 -0.39 -0.18 -10.39
CA MET A 97 -1.39 0.47 -11.24
C MET A 97 -1.06 0.40 -12.73
N TYR A 98 0.17 0.74 -13.10
CA TYR A 98 0.57 0.85 -14.51
C TYR A 98 1.46 -0.30 -15.00
N GLY A 99 2.04 -1.10 -14.11
CA GLY A 99 2.99 -2.15 -14.47
C GLY A 99 2.38 -3.55 -14.51
N ILE A 100 1.75 -3.98 -13.42
CA ILE A 100 1.25 -5.36 -13.28
C ILE A 100 -0.05 -5.54 -14.08
N PRO A 101 -0.17 -6.54 -14.97
CA PRO A 101 -1.41 -6.74 -15.73
C PRO A 101 -2.61 -7.15 -14.86
N ASN A 102 -3.82 -6.79 -15.29
CA ASN A 102 -5.08 -7.06 -14.57
C ASN A 102 -5.30 -8.55 -14.25
N MET A 103 -4.86 -9.44 -15.14
CA MET A 103 -4.98 -10.90 -14.94
C MET A 103 -4.19 -11.42 -13.74
N LYS A 104 -3.20 -10.65 -13.24
CA LYS A 104 -2.42 -10.98 -12.04
C LYS A 104 -2.85 -10.18 -10.83
N LEU A 105 -3.18 -8.90 -11.01
CA LEU A 105 -3.62 -8.00 -9.93
C LEU A 105 -4.68 -7.05 -10.49
N SER A 106 -5.92 -7.17 -10.01
CA SER A 106 -6.99 -6.26 -10.38
C SER A 106 -6.71 -4.85 -9.86
N LYS A 107 -6.96 -3.84 -10.69
CA LYS A 107 -6.87 -2.42 -10.27
C LYS A 107 -7.89 -2.08 -9.20
N GLU A 108 -9.04 -2.75 -9.18
CA GLU A 108 -10.03 -2.59 -8.13
C GLU A 108 -9.48 -2.98 -6.76
N THR A 109 -8.60 -3.99 -6.69
CA THR A 109 -7.93 -4.36 -5.44
C THR A 109 -7.00 -3.25 -4.95
N VAL A 110 -6.33 -2.55 -5.87
CA VAL A 110 -5.46 -1.40 -5.55
C VAL A 110 -6.31 -0.21 -5.12
N ASP A 111 -7.32 0.16 -5.92
CA ASP A 111 -8.23 1.27 -5.65
C ASP A 111 -8.93 1.09 -4.29
N ARG A 112 -9.44 -0.12 -3.98
CA ARG A 112 -10.05 -0.45 -2.67
C ARG A 112 -9.11 -0.19 -1.49
N ARG A 113 -7.82 -0.54 -1.63
CA ARG A 113 -6.83 -0.28 -0.58
C ARG A 113 -6.52 1.21 -0.45
N VAL A 114 -6.41 1.92 -1.55
CA VAL A 114 -6.19 3.38 -1.54
C VAL A 114 -7.37 4.08 -0.87
N ASP A 115 -8.60 3.66 -1.16
CA ASP A 115 -9.81 4.22 -0.54
C ASP A 115 -9.87 3.94 0.96
N LEU A 116 -9.40 2.77 1.41
CA LEU A 116 -9.23 2.49 2.84
C LEU A 116 -8.26 3.49 3.49
N LEU A 117 -7.10 3.74 2.87
CA LEU A 117 -6.11 4.69 3.40
C LEU A 117 -6.65 6.13 3.41
N ARG A 118 -7.42 6.53 2.39
CA ARG A 118 -8.15 7.81 2.38
C ARG A 118 -9.11 7.91 3.56
N ALA A 119 -9.88 6.85 3.81
CA ALA A 119 -10.80 6.80 4.95
C ALA A 119 -10.07 6.83 6.31
N GLU A 120 -8.82 6.36 6.37
CA GLU A 120 -7.95 6.47 7.56
C GLU A 120 -7.32 7.87 7.73
N GLY A 121 -7.50 8.76 6.76
CA GLY A 121 -7.04 10.16 6.79
C GLY A 121 -5.73 10.42 6.06
N VAL A 122 -5.27 9.51 5.18
CA VAL A 122 -4.14 9.77 4.28
C VAL A 122 -4.61 10.61 3.09
N GLU A 123 -3.93 11.72 2.83
CA GLU A 123 -4.21 12.58 1.69
C GLU A 123 -3.41 12.16 0.47
N PHE A 124 -4.00 12.27 -0.72
CA PHE A 124 -3.34 11.92 -1.97
C PHE A 124 -3.44 13.07 -2.97
N VAL A 125 -2.30 13.54 -3.45
CA VAL A 125 -2.18 14.59 -4.47
C VAL A 125 -1.59 13.97 -5.73
N THR A 126 -2.44 13.74 -6.74
CA THR A 126 -2.06 13.19 -8.05
C THR A 126 -1.65 14.29 -9.02
N ASN A 127 -1.00 13.93 -10.13
CA ASN A 127 -0.42 14.88 -11.10
C ASN A 127 0.61 15.84 -10.48
N ALA A 128 1.26 15.44 -9.40
CA ALA A 128 2.28 16.18 -8.67
C ALA A 128 3.67 15.57 -8.94
N ASP A 129 4.38 16.12 -9.92
CA ASP A 129 5.76 15.79 -10.28
C ASP A 129 6.73 16.68 -9.50
N ILE A 130 7.24 16.13 -8.39
CA ILE A 130 8.16 16.83 -7.49
C ILE A 130 9.46 17.18 -8.23
N GLY A 131 9.85 18.46 -8.15
CA GLY A 131 10.98 19.02 -8.89
C GLY A 131 10.64 19.49 -10.30
N ARG A 132 9.38 19.39 -10.73
CA ARG A 132 8.90 19.97 -12.00
C ARG A 132 7.73 20.93 -11.80
N ASN A 133 6.58 20.44 -11.35
CA ASN A 133 5.39 21.26 -11.13
C ASN A 133 5.03 21.42 -9.64
N VAL A 134 5.75 20.72 -8.76
CA VAL A 134 5.75 20.97 -7.32
C VAL A 134 7.19 21.25 -6.90
N ASP A 135 7.41 22.35 -6.18
CA ASP A 135 8.74 22.74 -5.73
C ASP A 135 9.19 21.89 -4.54
N VAL A 136 10.44 21.47 -4.55
CA VAL A 136 11.05 20.70 -3.45
C VAL A 136 11.19 21.58 -2.21
N GLN A 137 11.48 22.88 -2.38
CA GLN A 137 11.64 23.80 -1.24
C GLN A 137 10.33 24.04 -0.50
N GLU A 138 9.21 23.99 -1.22
CA GLU A 138 7.87 24.07 -0.62
C GLU A 138 7.58 22.86 0.28
N LEU A 139 7.97 21.65 -0.16
CA LEU A 139 7.85 20.46 0.67
C LEU A 139 8.72 20.53 1.94
N ASP A 140 9.97 20.95 1.79
CA ASP A 140 10.92 21.07 2.91
C ASP A 140 10.48 22.12 3.95
N SER A 141 9.76 23.16 3.52
CA SER A 141 9.29 24.23 4.41
C SER A 141 7.95 23.92 5.10
N ASN A 142 7.13 23.08 4.50
CA ASN A 142 5.74 22.85 4.93
C ASN A 142 5.51 21.53 5.70
N TYR A 143 6.51 20.65 5.73
CA TYR A 143 6.45 19.34 6.39
C TYR A 143 7.61 19.16 7.38
N ASP A 144 7.43 18.28 8.36
CA ASP A 144 8.40 17.99 9.43
C ASP A 144 9.44 16.91 9.05
#